data_AF-A0A380P4R9-F1
#
_entry.id   AF-A0A380P4R9-F1
#
_cell.length_a   1.000
_cell.length_b   1.000
_cell.length_c   1.000
_cell.angle_alpha   90.00
_cell.angle_beta   90.00
_cell.angle_gamma   90.00
#
_symmetry.space_group_name_H-M   'P 1'
#
loop_
_entity.id
_entity.type
_entity.pdbx_description
1 polymer ?
#
loop_
_entity_poly.entity_id
_entity_poly.type
_entity_poly.pdbx_seq_one_letter_code
_entity_poly.pdbx_strand_id
1 'polypeptide(L)' 'MNTAFQLVLARPDQITNEFDASLTSNLGTVAIKGYAIEQLDPAMTLTRDVNYNLVLSGQSGLLDNHLQLIDAQSWPAV' A
#
# COMPACT_ATOMS: atom_id res chain seq x y z
N MET A 1 14.18 -2.82 -11.73
CA MET A 1 12.74 -3.11 -11.88
C MET A 1 11.99 -1.85 -11.53
N ASN A 2 10.96 -1.49 -12.31
CA ASN A 2 10.12 -0.33 -12.03
C ASN A 2 8.92 -0.83 -11.21
N THR A 3 9.13 -1.06 -9.92
CA THR A 3 8.06 -1.48 -9.01
C THR A 3 7.25 -0.23 -8.63
N ALA A 4 5.94 -0.28 -8.85
CA ALA A 4 5.02 0.78 -8.46
C ALA A 4 4.04 0.23 -7.42
N PHE A 5 3.67 1.07 -6.46
CA PHE A 5 2.78 0.70 -5.37
C PHE A 5 1.46 1.49 -5.45
N GLN A 6 0.41 0.92 -4.87
CA GLN A 6 -0.90 1.54 -4.78
C GLN A 6 -1.42 1.39 -3.35
N LEU A 7 -2.04 2.44 -2.83
CA LEU A 7 -2.82 2.37 -1.60
C LEU A 7 -4.28 2.22 -2.03
N VAL A 8 -4.86 1.07 -1.71
CA VAL A 8 -6.25 0.75 -2.06
C VAL A 8 -7.11 0.81 -0.82
N LEU A 9 -8.11 1.69 -0.82
CA LEU A 9 -9.17 1.67 0.18
C LEU A 9 -10.18 0.59 -0.23
N ALA A 10 -10.35 -0.40 0.64
CA ALA A 10 -11.24 -1.52 0.41
C ALA A 10 -12.11 -1.77 1.65
N ARG A 11 -13.29 -2.34 1.44
CA ARG A 11 -14.12 -2.88 2.51
C ARG A 11 -13.64 -4.30 2.87
N PRO A 12 -13.93 -4.82 4.08
CA PRO A 12 -13.50 -6.16 4.47
C PRO A 12 -13.97 -7.28 3.53
N ASP A 13 -15.16 -7.15 2.93
CA ASP A 13 -15.73 -8.10 1.97
C ASP A 13 -15.02 -8.10 0.60
N GLN A 14 -14.16 -7.11 0.33
CA GLN A 14 -13.44 -6.98 -0.94
C GLN A 14 -12.01 -7.53 -0.87
N ILE A 15 -11.54 -7.93 0.31
CA ILE A 15 -10.21 -8.50 0.50
C ILE A 15 -10.23 -9.95 0.02
N THR A 16 -9.59 -10.20 -1.12
CA THR A 16 -9.48 -11.56 -1.67
C THR A 16 -8.37 -12.35 -0.98
N ASN A 17 -8.34 -13.65 -1.21
CA ASN A 17 -7.28 -14.55 -0.74
C ASN A 17 -5.89 -14.25 -1.33
N GLU A 18 -5.79 -13.38 -2.34
CA GLU A 18 -4.49 -12.92 -2.85
C GLU A 18 -3.77 -11.98 -1.88
N PHE A 19 -4.50 -11.33 -0.97
CA PHE A 19 -3.95 -10.44 0.06
C PHE A 19 -3.75 -11.23 1.37
N ASP A 20 -2.88 -12.23 1.32
CA ASP A 20 -2.64 -13.25 2.34
C ASP A 20 -1.64 -12.85 3.44
N ALA A 21 -1.08 -11.64 3.38
CA ALA A 21 -0.22 -11.08 4.42
C ALA A 21 -0.73 -9.71 4.89
N SER A 22 -0.22 -9.25 6.02
CA SER A 22 -0.61 -7.96 6.59
C SER A 22 0.54 -7.19 7.22
N LEU A 23 0.42 -5.87 7.17
CA LEU A 23 1.28 -4.92 7.86
C LEU A 23 0.48 -4.21 8.95
N THR A 24 1.12 -4.03 10.11
CA THR A 24 0.57 -3.18 11.16
C THR A 24 0.90 -1.72 10.84
N SER A 25 -0.09 -0.83 10.91
CA SER A 25 0.11 0.60 10.74
C SER A 25 -0.78 1.40 11.71
N ASN A 26 -0.49 2.69 11.84
CA ASN A 26 -1.34 3.64 12.57
C ASN A 26 -2.64 3.99 11.81
N LEU A 27 -2.82 3.52 10.58
CA LEU A 27 -4.07 3.59 9.81
C LEU A 27 -4.93 2.31 9.99
N GLY A 28 -4.47 1.37 10.82
CA GLY A 28 -5.05 0.03 10.96
C GLY A 28 -4.23 -1.03 10.22
N THR A 29 -4.82 -2.20 10.04
CA THR A 29 -4.20 -3.32 9.31
C THR A 29 -4.21 -3.04 7.82
N VAL A 30 -3.05 -3.15 7.17
CA VAL A 30 -2.90 -3.05 5.72
C VAL A 30 -2.71 -4.46 5.16
N ALA A 31 -3.65 -4.94 4.37
CA ALA A 31 -3.54 -6.22 3.68
C ALA A 31 -2.63 -6.09 2.44
N ILE A 32 -1.74 -7.04 2.24
CA ILE A 32 -0.79 -7.06 1.11
C ILE A 32 -0.75 -8.46 0.51
N LYS A 33 -0.33 -8.54 -0.76
CA LYS A 33 0.04 -9.81 -1.38
C LYS A 33 1.35 -10.30 -0.74
N GLY A 34 1.38 -11.53 -0.23
CA GLY A 34 2.50 -12.06 0.54
C GLY A 34 3.83 -12.05 -0.21
N TYR A 35 3.80 -12.31 -1.52
CA TYR A 35 5.01 -12.24 -2.35
C TYR A 35 5.59 -10.81 -2.43
N ALA A 36 4.77 -9.77 -2.19
CA ALA A 36 5.24 -8.38 -2.26
C ALA A 36 6.18 -8.03 -1.11
N ILE A 37 6.24 -8.82 -0.03
CA ILE A 37 7.14 -8.60 1.11
C ILE A 37 8.60 -8.44 0.67
N GLU A 38 9.05 -9.20 -0.34
CA GLU A 38 10.42 -9.10 -0.87
C GLU A 38 10.73 -7.75 -1.54
N GLN A 39 9.70 -6.97 -1.86
CA GLN A 39 9.80 -5.65 -2.50
C GLN A 39 9.50 -4.52 -1.51
N LEU A 40 9.09 -4.85 -0.28
CA LEU A 40 8.88 -3.90 0.80
C LEU A 40 10.16 -3.71 1.61
N ASP A 41 10.11 -2.72 2.49
CA ASP A 41 11.25 -2.30 3.29
C ASP A 41 10.84 -2.24 4.78
N PRO A 42 11.76 -2.43 5.74
CA PRO A 42 11.46 -2.21 7.14
C PRO A 42 11.09 -0.75 7.43
N ALA A 43 10.26 -0.56 8.46
CA ALA A 43 9.91 0.75 9.00
C ALA A 43 9.39 1.76 7.95
N MET A 44 8.56 1.29 7.02
CA MET A 44 7.98 2.14 5.99
C MET A 44 7.14 3.29 6.55
N THR A 45 7.14 4.40 5.83
CA THR A 45 6.34 5.58 6.08
C THR A 45 5.61 6.01 4.82
N LEU A 46 4.32 6.30 4.95
CA LEU A 46 3.54 6.97 3.92
C LEU A 46 3.42 8.45 4.29
N THR A 47 3.89 9.32 3.41
CA THR A 47 3.89 10.78 3.62
C THR A 47 3.30 11.50 2.42
N ARG A 48 3.18 12.83 2.53
CA ARG A 48 2.78 13.70 1.42
C ARG A 48 3.89 14.70 1.14
N ASP A 49 4.31 14.80 -0.11
CA ASP A 49 5.35 15.75 -0.51
C ASP A 49 4.79 17.18 -0.72
N VAL A 50 5.68 18.11 -1.08
CA VAL A 50 5.33 19.52 -1.36
C VAL A 50 4.42 19.71 -2.57
N ASN A 51 4.38 18.72 -3.46
CA ASN A 51 3.52 18.69 -4.65
C ASN A 51 2.24 17.89 -4.40
N TYR A 52 1.99 17.50 -3.16
CA TYR A 52 0.83 16.76 -2.72
C TYR A 52 0.74 15.30 -3.18
N ASN A 53 1.83 14.73 -3.66
CA ASN A 53 1.91 13.31 -3.99
C ASN A 53 2.00 12.47 -2.70
N LEU A 54 1.42 11.27 -2.73
CA LEU A 54 1.71 10.27 -1.71
C LEU A 54 3.08 9.64 -2.00
N VAL A 55 3.90 9.58 -0.97
CA VAL A 55 5.27 9.08 -1.04
C VAL A 55 5.44 7.94 -0.04
N LEU A 56 5.86 6.78 -0.55
CA LEU A 56 6.24 5.62 0.23
C LEU A 56 7.77 5.53 0.32
N SER A 57 8.29 5.51 1.54
CA SER A 57 9.70 5.33 1.82
C SER A 57 9.89 4.33 2.96
N GLY A 58 11.08 3.76 3.08
CA GLY A 58 11.48 2.89 4.18
C GLY A 58 12.94 3.14 4.56
N GLN A 59 13.52 2.23 5.35
CA GLN A 59 14.89 2.34 5.84
C GLN A 59 15.95 2.43 4.71
N SER A 60 15.71 1.79 3.57
CA SER A 60 16.57 1.77 2.38
C SER A 60 16.38 2.99 1.48
N GLY A 61 15.39 3.85 1.76
CA GLY A 61 15.14 5.10 1.04
C GLY A 61 13.76 5.16 0.40
N LEU A 62 13.68 5.79 -0.78
CA LEU A 62 12.43 5.98 -1.52
C LEU A 62 12.01 4.68 -2.21
N LEU A 63 10.77 4.23 -1.98
CA LEU A 63 10.16 3.10 -2.68
C LEU A 63 9.29 3.58 -3.84
N ASP A 64 8.46 4.61 -3.60
CA ASP A 64 7.57 5.21 -4.61
C ASP A 64 7.29 6.69 -4.26
N ASN A 65 7.53 7.62 -5.18
CA ASN A 65 7.25 9.06 -4.99
C ASN A 65 5.96 9.52 -5.64
N HIS A 66 5.18 8.61 -6.23
CA HIS A 66 3.93 8.93 -6.90
C HIS A 66 2.90 7.82 -6.67
N LEU A 67 2.75 7.42 -5.41
CA LEU A 67 1.88 6.33 -5.02
C LEU A 67 0.42 6.69 -5.29
N GLN A 68 -0.27 5.84 -6.04
CA GLN A 68 -1.67 6.06 -6.39
C GLN A 68 -2.59 5.68 -5.23
N LEU A 69 -3.55 6.55 -4.92
CA LEU A 69 -4.68 6.23 -4.05
C LEU A 69 -5.86 5.76 -4.90
N ILE A 70 -6.36 4.57 -4.61
CA ILE A 70 -7.53 3.99 -5.27
C ILE A 70 -8.62 3.77 -4.24
N ASP A 71 -9.81 4.29 -4.52
CA ASP A 71 -11.01 3.98 -3.73
C ASP A 71 -11.82 2.86 -4.41
N ALA A 72 -11.58 1.62 -3.96
CA ALA A 72 -12.34 0.45 -4.41
C ALA A 72 -13.63 0.25 -3.60
N GLN A 73 -13.88 1.04 -2.54
CA GLN A 73 -15.06 0.87 -1.69
C GLN A 73 -16.37 1.21 -2.42
N SER A 74 -16.29 1.91 -3.54
CA SER A 74 -17.43 2.17 -4.44
C SER A 74 -17.74 1.03 -5.40
N TRP A 75 -16.83 0.05 -5.53
CA TRP A 75 -16.97 -1.05 -6.48
C TRP A 75 -17.92 -2.13 -5.94
N PRO A 76 -18.54 -2.92 -6.84
CA PRO A 76 -19.23 -4.14 -6.45
C PRO A 76 -18.31 -5.03 -5.60
N ALA A 77 -18.91 -5.76 -4.65
CA ALA A 77 -18.18 -6.82 -3.95
C ALA A 77 -17.73 -7.90 -4.95
N VAL A 78 -16.58 -8.52 -4.67
CA VAL A 78 -15.98 -9.58 -5.50
C VAL A 78 -16.57 -10.94 -5.13
#